data_AF-Q6CT56-F1
#
_entry.id   AF-Q6CT56-F1
#
_cell.length_a   1.000
_cell.length_b   1.000
_cell.length_c   1.000
_cell.angle_alpha   90.00
_cell.angle_beta   90.00
_cell.angle_gamma   90.00
#
_symmetry.space_group_name_H-M   'P 1'
#
loop_
_entity.id
_entity.type
_entity.pdbx_description
1 polymer ?
#
loop_
_entity_poly.entity_id
_entity_poly.type
_entity_poly.pdbx_seq_one_letter_code
_entity_poly.pdbx_strand_id
1 'polypeptide(L)'
;MRFSFDELYENAERKQSQNTSSSDSDYELDGEFTYIGDPSDGIQLKLPKLYHSSKNDGQGEEQGFSSGDTISLEDVVEPEIVSMLSNLNITLERNALPHLTTRGHENKALGPVLIDEAELYYQEKKDLIDEVEQHTFPMQDQVLESVWNEEIDSIEKVNQRLIKSIKDKKKREEEARIQKECEAEKRRQEELKHKKEMEKKLKEEEKRKIQEMAEKEKKAEEAKRVEALKKKQEQEQLERNKLKQSKESTNFKLIEETFTKYKTMIQTIKTEIIEPVKADPTLKKTLAQHKRKINPKFGQLTNSTAQLNAITNELTELVLQTKANQLAYKWILNFIAKAIVSQAESEARVKPESALPLGTLALSLLASYPELKEFLLARLIKKCPFVIGYTCSIDTVEGRTRMGWKRQSDNRWEEDISYDERMGGMITLFAVITRLPLPQTYIQKLVHPFPISWSWRMLARIGNTPKDLLTNTHFVVLAYWWEAAAAQLLQAYNVQATKLLEVISIDLTALVADKKFVGAARLRIINEEWHNTNQISSFPDMAA
;
A
#
# COMPACT_ATOMS: atom_id res chain seq x y z
N MET A 1 4.97 -50.07 -47.14
CA MET A 1 3.78 -49.94 -48.03
C MET A 1 3.26 -48.49 -47.92
N ARG A 2 2.17 -48.14 -48.61
CA ARG A 2 1.59 -46.78 -48.66
C ARG A 2 0.69 -46.47 -47.43
N PHE A 3 0.05 -45.29 -47.50
CA PHE A 3 -1.03 -44.72 -46.67
C PHE A 3 -0.59 -43.86 -45.48
N SER A 4 -1.30 -42.80 -45.11
CA SER A 4 -2.05 -41.79 -45.90
C SER A 4 -2.28 -40.56 -45.01
N PHE A 5 -2.78 -39.46 -45.57
CA PHE A 5 -3.27 -38.30 -44.81
C PHE A 5 -4.80 -38.34 -44.65
N ASP A 6 -5.29 -37.45 -43.78
CA ASP A 6 -6.67 -36.93 -43.66
C ASP A 6 -7.84 -37.89 -43.39
N GLU A 7 -8.35 -37.86 -42.15
CA GLU A 7 -9.78 -37.85 -41.84
C GLU A 7 -10.02 -37.34 -40.40
N LEU A 8 -11.27 -36.96 -40.07
CA LEU A 8 -11.74 -36.51 -38.74
C LEU A 8 -11.17 -35.18 -38.18
N TYR A 9 -11.34 -34.10 -38.95
CA TYR A 9 -11.56 -32.76 -38.39
C TYR A 9 -12.95 -32.27 -38.80
N GLU A 10 -14.00 -32.64 -38.05
CA GLU A 10 -15.31 -31.98 -38.13
C GLU A 10 -16.19 -32.35 -36.92
N ASN A 11 -17.08 -31.43 -36.52
CA ASN A 11 -17.96 -31.49 -35.34
C ASN A 11 -17.24 -31.33 -33.96
N ALA A 12 -17.67 -30.45 -33.06
CA ALA A 12 -18.70 -29.42 -33.18
C ALA A 12 -18.47 -28.21 -32.25
N GLU A 13 -18.67 -27.01 -32.78
CA GLU A 13 -19.06 -25.86 -31.96
C GLU A 13 -20.58 -25.85 -31.74
N ARG A 14 -21.03 -25.75 -30.48
CA ARG A 14 -22.30 -25.11 -30.08
C ARG A 14 -22.48 -25.15 -28.54
N LYS A 15 -22.74 -23.96 -27.95
CA LYS A 15 -23.74 -23.62 -26.90
C LYS A 15 -23.84 -24.56 -25.66
N GLN A 16 -23.91 -24.10 -24.40
CA GLN A 16 -24.39 -22.86 -23.76
C GLN A 16 -23.54 -22.60 -22.48
N SER A 17 -23.24 -21.39 -22.01
CA SER A 17 -24.08 -20.31 -21.41
C SER A 17 -24.48 -20.52 -19.95
N GLN A 18 -24.47 -19.43 -19.15
CA GLN A 18 -24.87 -19.30 -17.73
C GLN A 18 -23.94 -20.04 -16.73
N ASN A 19 -23.78 -19.74 -15.43
CA ASN A 19 -24.09 -18.71 -14.41
C ASN A 19 -23.47 -19.31 -13.09
N THR A 20 -23.27 -18.69 -11.91
CA THR A 20 -23.33 -17.33 -11.31
C THR A 20 -22.67 -17.43 -9.92
N SER A 21 -22.30 -16.29 -9.28
CA SER A 21 -22.24 -16.07 -7.81
C SER A 21 -21.28 -16.93 -6.94
N SER A 22 -20.87 -16.55 -5.72
CA SER A 22 -20.65 -15.25 -5.02
C SER A 22 -20.06 -15.54 -3.61
N SER A 23 -19.73 -14.51 -2.82
CA SER A 23 -19.28 -14.52 -1.40
C SER A 23 -17.96 -15.26 -1.13
N ASP A 24 -16.89 -14.63 -0.61
CA ASP A 24 -16.70 -13.69 0.51
C ASP A 24 -16.63 -14.37 1.90
N SER A 25 -15.41 -14.48 2.45
CA SER A 25 -15.13 -14.22 3.87
C SER A 25 -13.61 -14.22 4.17
N ASP A 26 -12.88 -13.15 3.83
CA ASP A 26 -11.51 -12.93 4.32
C ASP A 26 -11.49 -11.80 5.37
N TYR A 27 -10.76 -12.02 6.47
CA TYR A 27 -10.45 -11.02 7.49
C TYR A 27 -9.00 -10.53 7.29
N GLU A 28 -8.76 -9.45 6.53
CA GLU A 28 -7.47 -8.75 6.53
C GLU A 28 -7.32 -7.93 7.83
N LEU A 29 -6.15 -8.02 8.49
CA LEU A 29 -5.74 -7.16 9.59
C LEU A 29 -4.43 -6.47 9.17
N ASP A 30 -4.50 -5.16 8.91
CA ASP A 30 -3.44 -4.38 8.26
C ASP A 30 -2.43 -3.80 9.27
N GLY A 31 -1.16 -3.60 8.89
CA GLY A 31 -0.24 -2.85 9.76
C GLY A 31 1.27 -2.79 9.44
N GLU A 32 1.84 -3.78 8.75
CA GLU A 32 3.23 -4.16 9.10
C GLU A 32 4.40 -3.55 8.28
N PHE A 33 4.21 -2.89 7.13
CA PHE A 33 5.21 -2.99 6.03
C PHE A 33 6.06 -1.73 5.68
N THR A 34 7.16 -1.97 4.94
CA THR A 34 8.11 -1.00 4.32
C THR A 34 8.43 -1.41 2.86
N TYR A 35 8.92 -0.49 2.01
CA TYR A 35 9.19 -0.74 0.57
C TYR A 35 10.60 -0.32 0.13
N ILE A 36 11.17 -1.00 -0.89
CA ILE A 36 12.48 -0.68 -1.49
C ILE A 36 12.43 -0.84 -3.03
N GLY A 37 13.00 0.12 -3.77
CA GLY A 37 13.23 0.09 -5.23
C GLY A 37 13.01 1.46 -5.89
N ASP A 38 13.87 1.83 -6.85
CA ASP A 38 13.70 3.05 -7.65
C ASP A 38 12.47 2.91 -8.58
N PRO A 39 11.55 3.89 -8.63
CA PRO A 39 10.34 3.78 -9.44
C PRO A 39 10.59 3.75 -10.97
N SER A 40 11.78 4.11 -11.45
CA SER A 40 12.12 4.07 -12.89
C SER A 40 12.29 2.64 -13.45
N ASP A 41 12.76 1.68 -12.64
CA ASP A 41 13.02 0.29 -13.07
C ASP A 41 11.79 -0.63 -12.99
N GLY A 42 10.63 -0.10 -12.58
CA GLY A 42 9.32 -0.77 -12.67
C GLY A 42 9.06 -1.92 -11.68
N ILE A 43 9.98 -2.21 -10.75
CA ILE A 43 9.79 -3.23 -9.70
C ILE A 43 10.14 -2.65 -8.32
N GLN A 44 9.20 -2.76 -7.37
CA GLN A 44 9.40 -2.39 -5.97
C GLN A 44 8.92 -3.52 -5.06
N LEU A 45 9.74 -3.88 -4.06
CA LEU A 45 9.48 -4.99 -3.15
C LEU A 45 9.04 -4.48 -1.76
N LYS A 46 8.18 -5.27 -1.10
CA LYS A 46 7.50 -4.96 0.17
C LYS A 46 8.00 -5.93 1.25
N LEU A 47 8.45 -5.43 2.38
CA LEU A 47 9.00 -6.22 3.51
C LEU A 47 8.28 -5.88 4.82
N PRO A 48 8.02 -6.85 5.71
CA PRO A 48 7.44 -6.61 7.02
C PRO A 48 8.43 -5.95 7.99
N LYS A 49 7.93 -5.09 8.89
CA LYS A 49 8.72 -4.44 9.95
C LYS A 49 8.85 -5.37 11.15
N LEU A 50 9.92 -6.15 11.18
CA LEU A 50 10.36 -6.78 12.42
C LEU A 50 10.73 -5.69 13.43
N TYR A 51 10.06 -5.69 14.59
CA TYR A 51 10.41 -4.82 15.71
C TYR A 51 11.76 -5.24 16.31
N HIS A 52 12.60 -4.27 16.66
CA HIS A 52 13.91 -4.54 17.27
C HIS A 52 13.80 -5.29 18.60
N SER A 53 14.76 -6.19 18.86
CA SER A 53 15.14 -6.58 20.21
C SER A 53 16.64 -6.43 20.43
N SER A 54 16.98 -5.47 21.29
CA SER A 54 18.17 -5.35 22.15
C SER A 54 19.51 -6.01 21.73
N LYS A 55 20.49 -5.13 21.47
CA LYS A 55 21.90 -5.18 21.93
C LYS A 55 22.64 -6.53 21.91
N ASN A 56 23.65 -6.61 21.05
CA ASN A 56 25.01 -6.24 21.47
C ASN A 56 25.85 -5.85 20.25
N ASP A 57 26.83 -4.97 20.47
CA ASP A 57 28.22 -5.09 19.98
C ASP A 57 29.02 -3.85 20.41
N GLY A 58 30.35 -3.98 20.47
CA GLY A 58 31.21 -2.86 20.88
C GLY A 58 32.67 -3.02 20.48
N GLN A 59 33.27 -1.87 20.13
CA GLN A 59 34.71 -1.63 19.91
C GLN A 59 35.32 -2.22 18.61
N GLY A 60 36.38 -1.56 18.11
CA GLY A 60 36.94 -1.74 16.76
C GLY A 60 36.37 -0.70 15.78
N GLU A 61 36.73 0.60 15.84
CA GLU A 61 38.04 1.19 15.49
C GLU A 61 38.55 0.85 14.08
N GLU A 62 38.48 1.82 13.17
CA GLU A 62 39.61 2.23 12.32
C GLU A 62 39.40 3.69 11.82
N GLN A 63 40.47 4.38 11.42
CA GLN A 63 40.48 5.83 11.14
C GLN A 63 40.85 6.13 9.66
N GLY A 64 40.26 7.16 9.04
CA GLY A 64 40.39 7.38 7.58
C GLY A 64 40.12 8.79 7.02
N PHE A 65 40.71 9.82 7.62
CA PHE A 65 40.99 11.17 7.07
C PHE A 65 40.07 11.83 6.00
N SER A 66 39.35 12.86 6.46
CA SER A 66 39.48 14.26 5.97
C SER A 66 38.69 14.80 4.76
N SER A 67 38.11 15.99 5.01
CA SER A 67 37.72 17.07 4.08
C SER A 67 36.49 16.88 3.16
N GLY A 68 35.51 17.79 3.17
CA GLY A 68 35.23 18.83 4.17
C GLY A 68 34.24 19.92 3.73
N ASP A 69 33.24 20.18 4.57
CA ASP A 69 32.46 21.42 4.65
C ASP A 69 31.87 21.50 6.07
N THR A 70 31.55 22.71 6.58
CA THR A 70 31.24 22.93 8.01
C THR A 70 29.86 23.52 8.26
N ILE A 71 29.24 23.11 9.37
CA ILE A 71 28.38 23.92 10.26
C ILE A 71 28.21 23.17 11.60
N SER A 72 28.02 23.90 12.70
CA SER A 72 28.23 23.39 14.07
C SER A 72 27.09 22.56 14.66
N LEU A 73 27.48 21.75 15.66
CA LEU A 73 26.61 20.99 16.56
C LEU A 73 26.18 21.87 17.75
N GLU A 74 24.98 22.46 17.68
CA GLU A 74 24.28 23.06 18.83
C GLU A 74 22.87 22.44 18.96
N ASP A 75 22.87 21.13 19.22
CA ASP A 75 21.68 20.36 19.61
C ASP A 75 21.47 20.43 21.14
N VAL A 76 20.21 20.25 21.57
CA VAL A 76 19.76 20.12 22.97
C VAL A 76 19.87 21.37 23.87
N VAL A 77 18.79 22.16 23.96
CA VAL A 77 17.97 22.32 25.18
C VAL A 77 16.55 22.83 24.82
N GLU A 78 15.59 22.32 25.59
CA GLU A 78 14.11 22.43 25.66
C GLU A 78 13.33 23.68 25.11
N PRO A 79 12.03 23.51 24.78
CA PRO A 79 11.27 24.41 23.91
C PRO A 79 10.71 25.71 24.54
N GLU A 80 11.09 26.08 25.77
CA GLU A 80 10.45 27.21 26.47
C GLU A 80 10.78 28.59 25.87
N ILE A 81 11.97 28.77 25.29
CA ILE A 81 12.43 30.07 24.74
C ILE A 81 11.57 30.51 23.53
N VAL A 82 10.99 29.57 22.78
CA VAL A 82 10.09 29.87 21.65
C VAL A 82 8.81 30.59 22.13
N SER A 83 8.38 30.38 23.38
CA SER A 83 7.22 31.07 23.96
C SER A 83 7.45 32.57 24.22
N MET A 84 8.70 33.00 24.37
CA MET A 84 9.05 34.38 24.72
C MET A 84 9.21 35.32 23.52
N LEU A 85 9.46 34.81 22.31
CA LEU A 85 9.89 35.64 21.17
C LEU A 85 8.81 35.98 20.12
N SER A 86 7.65 35.32 20.14
CA SER A 86 6.55 35.59 19.19
C SER A 86 5.35 36.33 19.78
N ASN A 87 5.39 36.71 21.07
CA ASN A 87 4.47 37.66 21.70
C ASN A 87 4.69 39.12 21.24
N LEU A 88 5.19 39.31 20.02
CA LEU A 88 5.49 40.61 19.43
C LEU A 88 4.80 40.79 18.08
N ASN A 89 3.89 41.76 18.06
CA ASN A 89 3.43 42.52 16.90
C ASN A 89 2.39 41.89 15.94
N ILE A 90 1.12 42.16 16.21
CA ILE A 90 0.25 42.77 15.19
C ILE A 90 -0.28 44.10 15.73
N THR A 91 -0.06 45.17 14.98
CA THR A 91 -0.61 46.51 15.23
C THR A 91 -2.07 46.61 14.75
N LEU A 92 -2.88 47.40 15.47
CA LEU A 92 -4.07 48.02 14.92
C LEU A 92 -4.34 49.36 15.61
N GLU A 93 -3.91 50.44 14.98
CA GLU A 93 -4.18 51.79 15.44
C GLU A 93 -5.68 52.13 15.31
N ARG A 94 -6.26 52.84 16.29
CA ARG A 94 -6.42 54.30 16.13
C ARG A 94 -6.93 55.06 17.36
N ASN A 95 -6.36 56.26 17.49
CA ASN A 95 -6.89 57.49 18.10
C ASN A 95 -6.77 57.74 19.63
N ALA A 96 -6.12 58.88 19.90
CA ALA A 96 -6.36 59.83 20.98
C ALA A 96 -5.81 59.57 22.41
N LEU A 97 -4.68 60.21 22.68
CA LEU A 97 -4.25 60.77 23.97
C LEU A 97 -4.21 62.31 23.82
N PRO A 98 -4.14 63.14 24.89
CA PRO A 98 -4.39 62.88 26.31
C PRO A 98 -5.37 63.92 26.93
N HIS A 99 -5.33 64.08 28.28
CA HIS A 99 -5.73 65.21 29.15
C HIS A 99 -6.75 64.79 30.24
N LEU A 100 -6.73 65.29 31.49
CA LEU A 100 -5.66 65.75 32.41
C LEU A 100 -6.35 66.03 33.77
N THR A 101 -5.66 65.86 34.91
CA THR A 101 -6.15 66.17 36.30
C THR A 101 -7.30 65.28 36.83
N THR A 102 -7.57 65.14 38.14
CA THR A 102 -7.01 65.74 39.38
C THR A 102 -6.63 64.69 40.45
N ARG A 103 -5.94 65.17 41.52
CA ARG A 103 -5.83 64.58 42.88
C ARG A 103 -7.15 63.92 43.35
N GLY A 104 -7.19 62.88 44.19
CA GLY A 104 -6.13 62.10 44.86
C GLY A 104 -6.14 62.24 46.40
N HIS A 105 -5.90 61.14 47.14
CA HIS A 105 -5.28 61.11 48.49
C HIS A 105 -5.06 59.68 48.99
N GLU A 106 -4.04 59.48 49.83
CA GLU A 106 -3.67 58.22 50.47
C GLU A 106 -4.27 58.10 51.88
N ASN A 107 -4.63 56.89 52.31
CA ASN A 107 -4.08 56.14 53.47
C ASN A 107 -5.02 54.94 53.78
N LYS A 108 -4.57 53.69 53.88
CA LYS A 108 -3.60 53.05 54.81
C LYS A 108 -4.26 52.64 56.13
N ALA A 109 -4.14 51.36 56.45
CA ALA A 109 -4.94 50.61 57.43
C ALA A 109 -4.78 51.07 58.88
N LEU A 110 -5.80 50.75 59.72
CA LEU A 110 -5.67 50.04 61.00
C LEU A 110 -7.05 49.77 61.64
N GLY A 111 -7.08 48.87 62.62
CA GLY A 111 -8.16 48.62 63.60
C GLY A 111 -7.55 47.77 64.74
N PRO A 112 -8.32 47.20 65.68
CA PRO A 112 -9.74 47.39 66.04
C PRO A 112 -9.89 47.93 67.49
N VAL A 113 -11.12 47.97 68.05
CA VAL A 113 -11.51 47.54 69.44
C VAL A 113 -12.91 48.06 69.86
N LEU A 114 -13.56 47.23 70.68
CA LEU A 114 -14.80 47.25 71.49
C LEU A 114 -15.03 48.55 72.34
N ILE A 115 -16.16 48.87 73.02
CA ILE A 115 -17.61 48.49 73.13
C ILE A 115 -18.30 49.52 74.07
N ASP A 116 -19.64 49.56 74.14
CA ASP A 116 -20.54 50.21 75.15
C ASP A 116 -20.36 51.69 75.55
N GLU A 117 -21.30 52.56 75.11
CA GLU A 117 -21.76 53.72 75.91
C GLU A 117 -23.15 54.28 75.47
N ALA A 118 -24.01 53.48 74.84
CA ALA A 118 -25.23 53.96 74.17
C ALA A 118 -26.53 53.96 75.03
N GLU A 119 -26.46 53.52 76.29
CA GLU A 119 -27.64 53.20 77.12
C GLU A 119 -28.15 54.39 77.97
N LEU A 120 -27.52 55.57 77.86
CA LEU A 120 -27.83 56.76 78.67
C LEU A 120 -28.93 57.69 78.11
N TYR A 121 -29.36 57.52 76.86
CA TYR A 121 -30.17 58.52 76.15
C TYR A 121 -31.71 58.40 76.32
N TYR A 122 -32.20 57.50 77.18
CA TYR A 122 -33.64 57.23 77.34
C TYR A 122 -34.26 57.67 78.68
N GLN A 123 -33.47 57.93 79.72
CA GLN A 123 -33.97 58.35 81.03
C GLN A 123 -34.30 59.85 81.08
N GLU A 124 -33.42 60.70 80.55
CA GLU A 124 -33.38 62.16 80.79
C GLU A 124 -34.64 62.93 80.34
N LYS A 125 -35.49 62.34 79.48
CA LYS A 125 -36.72 62.98 78.99
C LYS A 125 -37.98 62.68 79.82
N LYS A 126 -37.88 61.86 80.85
CA LYS A 126 -39.04 61.52 81.71
C LYS A 126 -39.26 62.54 82.83
N ASP A 127 -38.17 63.01 83.43
CA ASP A 127 -38.22 63.78 84.68
C ASP A 127 -38.63 65.25 84.48
N LEU A 128 -38.71 65.71 83.23
CA LEU A 128 -39.09 67.08 82.83
C LEU A 128 -40.61 67.33 82.70
N ILE A 129 -41.45 66.34 83.00
CA ILE A 129 -42.92 66.43 82.86
C ILE A 129 -43.63 66.49 84.23
N ASP A 130 -43.11 65.76 85.22
CA ASP A 130 -43.72 65.67 86.56
C ASP A 130 -43.53 66.96 87.40
N GLU A 131 -42.68 67.91 86.96
CA GLU A 131 -42.36 69.16 87.67
C GLU A 131 -43.39 70.30 87.47
N VAL A 132 -44.42 70.10 86.63
CA VAL A 132 -45.39 71.15 86.24
C VAL A 132 -46.77 71.00 86.90
N GLU A 133 -47.14 69.83 87.43
CA GLU A 133 -48.49 69.60 87.98
C GLU A 133 -48.73 70.13 89.42
N GLN A 134 -47.74 70.76 90.07
CA GLN A 134 -47.87 71.20 91.47
C GLN A 134 -47.80 72.73 91.64
N HIS A 135 -48.95 73.42 91.49
CA HIS A 135 -49.42 74.50 92.39
C HIS A 135 -50.67 75.25 91.85
N THR A 136 -51.83 75.14 92.52
CA THR A 136 -52.72 76.27 92.96
C THR A 136 -54.08 75.77 93.48
N PHE A 137 -54.60 76.40 94.56
CA PHE A 137 -55.97 76.29 95.14
C PHE A 137 -56.09 77.31 96.30
N PRO A 138 -57.30 77.69 96.83
CA PRO A 138 -58.68 77.61 96.32
C PRO A 138 -59.25 79.08 96.16
N MET A 139 -60.47 79.57 96.49
CA MET A 139 -61.76 79.09 97.07
C MET A 139 -62.89 80.14 96.86
N GLN A 140 -64.16 79.78 97.16
CA GLN A 140 -65.34 80.66 97.39
C GLN A 140 -65.95 81.42 96.17
N ASP A 141 -67.27 81.70 96.08
CA ASP A 141 -68.41 81.32 96.95
C ASP A 141 -69.74 81.11 96.18
N GLN A 142 -70.74 80.52 96.83
CA GLN A 142 -71.69 79.57 96.21
C GLN A 142 -73.06 80.13 95.76
N VAL A 143 -73.16 81.37 95.25
CA VAL A 143 -74.47 82.07 95.10
C VAL A 143 -74.90 82.35 93.63
N LEU A 144 -74.05 82.13 92.62
CA LEU A 144 -74.34 82.55 91.23
C LEU A 144 -75.05 81.49 90.35
N GLU A 145 -75.19 80.26 90.84
CA GLU A 145 -75.37 79.06 90.01
C GLU A 145 -76.80 78.84 89.49
N SER A 146 -77.82 79.41 90.14
CA SER A 146 -79.24 79.14 89.82
C SER A 146 -79.79 79.87 88.59
N VAL A 147 -79.14 80.96 88.14
CA VAL A 147 -79.65 81.82 87.05
C VAL A 147 -78.89 81.60 85.73
N TRP A 148 -77.64 81.11 85.77
CA TRP A 148 -76.83 80.90 84.58
C TRP A 148 -77.17 79.61 83.79
N ASN A 149 -77.74 78.61 84.46
CA ASN A 149 -77.85 77.25 83.89
C ASN A 149 -78.95 77.09 82.83
N GLU A 150 -80.04 77.88 82.87
CA GLU A 150 -81.12 77.75 81.86
C GLU A 150 -80.72 78.33 80.50
N GLU A 151 -79.94 79.42 80.46
CA GLU A 151 -79.53 80.07 79.21
C GLU A 151 -78.49 79.23 78.44
N ILE A 152 -77.55 78.60 79.16
CA ILE A 152 -76.45 77.78 78.57
C ILE A 152 -76.97 76.56 77.82
N ASP A 153 -77.91 75.81 78.42
CA ASP A 153 -78.47 74.57 77.84
C ASP A 153 -79.21 74.82 76.51
N SER A 154 -79.71 76.05 76.29
CA SER A 154 -80.29 76.45 75.01
C SER A 154 -79.24 76.59 73.89
N ILE A 155 -78.08 77.16 74.21
CA ILE A 155 -76.98 77.45 73.26
C ILE A 155 -76.25 76.17 72.88
N GLU A 156 -76.00 75.28 73.85
CA GLU A 156 -75.24 74.06 73.62
C GLU A 156 -75.91 73.13 72.59
N LYS A 157 -77.24 73.02 72.66
CA LYS A 157 -78.08 72.21 71.75
C LYS A 157 -78.09 72.69 70.30
N VAL A 158 -77.64 73.92 70.03
CA VAL A 158 -77.43 74.46 68.67
C VAL A 158 -76.04 74.11 68.17
N ASN A 159 -75.00 74.38 68.97
CA ASN A 159 -73.60 74.13 68.60
C ASN A 159 -73.32 72.65 68.29
N GLN A 160 -73.87 71.72 69.08
CA GLN A 160 -73.69 70.28 68.86
C GLN A 160 -74.19 69.80 67.48
N ARG A 161 -75.22 70.46 66.89
CA ARG A 161 -75.74 70.11 65.55
C ARG A 161 -74.80 70.54 64.43
N LEU A 162 -74.19 71.72 64.57
CA LEU A 162 -73.31 72.30 63.55
C LEU A 162 -72.02 71.48 63.40
N ILE A 163 -71.43 71.08 64.52
CA ILE A 163 -70.19 70.28 64.57
C ILE A 163 -70.37 68.93 63.85
N LYS A 164 -71.54 68.29 63.99
CA LYS A 164 -71.81 66.97 63.40
C LYS A 164 -71.83 67.00 61.87
N SER A 165 -72.45 68.01 61.26
CA SER A 165 -72.57 68.10 59.79
C SER A 165 -71.22 68.31 59.08
N ILE A 166 -70.30 69.04 59.71
CA ILE A 166 -68.95 69.30 59.18
C ILE A 166 -68.11 68.01 59.20
N LYS A 167 -68.22 67.22 60.28
CA LYS A 167 -67.43 65.99 60.48
C LYS A 167 -67.77 64.91 59.44
N ASP A 168 -69.06 64.72 59.16
CA ASP A 168 -69.53 63.73 58.18
C ASP A 168 -69.18 64.08 56.73
N LYS A 169 -69.05 65.38 56.40
CA LYS A 169 -68.68 65.81 55.03
C LYS A 169 -67.21 65.53 54.73
N LYS A 170 -66.31 65.87 55.66
CA LYS A 170 -64.86 65.74 55.47
C LYS A 170 -64.41 64.28 55.32
N LYS A 171 -65.05 63.34 56.03
CA LYS A 171 -64.72 61.91 55.98
C LYS A 171 -64.90 61.29 54.59
N ARG A 172 -65.98 61.67 53.88
CA ARG A 172 -66.32 61.13 52.56
C ARG A 172 -65.34 61.55 51.46
N GLU A 173 -64.77 62.74 51.57
CA GLU A 173 -63.78 63.26 50.61
C GLU A 173 -62.43 62.54 50.75
N GLU A 174 -62.04 62.17 51.98
CA GLU A 174 -60.81 61.41 52.25
C GLU A 174 -60.92 59.94 51.81
N GLU A 175 -62.03 59.27 52.14
CA GLU A 175 -62.33 57.90 51.69
C GLU A 175 -62.33 57.80 50.15
N ALA A 176 -62.90 58.79 49.46
CA ALA A 176 -62.94 58.84 48.00
C ALA A 176 -61.58 59.13 47.32
N ARG A 177 -60.60 59.72 48.03
CA ARG A 177 -59.24 59.92 47.51
C ARG A 177 -58.44 58.62 47.51
N ILE A 178 -58.43 57.94 48.66
CA ILE A 178 -57.67 56.70 48.89
C ILE A 178 -58.07 55.59 47.91
N GLN A 179 -59.36 55.46 47.60
CA GLN A 179 -59.85 54.42 46.70
C GLN A 179 -59.37 54.58 45.24
N LYS A 180 -59.14 55.82 44.78
CA LYS A 180 -58.64 56.09 43.41
C LYS A 180 -57.15 55.79 43.24
N GLU A 181 -56.34 56.10 44.25
CA GLU A 181 -54.89 55.81 44.21
C GLU A 181 -54.63 54.30 44.20
N CYS A 182 -55.39 53.54 44.99
CA CYS A 182 -55.30 52.08 45.06
C CYS A 182 -55.64 51.38 43.72
N GLU A 183 -56.64 51.86 42.99
CA GLU A 183 -57.00 51.29 41.67
C GLU A 183 -55.93 51.61 40.60
N ALA A 184 -55.41 52.84 40.60
CA ALA A 184 -54.41 53.29 39.62
C ALA A 184 -53.08 52.51 39.73
N GLU A 185 -52.61 52.24 40.95
CA GLU A 185 -51.38 51.47 41.17
C GLU A 185 -51.56 49.99 40.79
N LYS A 186 -52.73 49.40 41.05
CA LYS A 186 -53.01 48.00 40.68
C LYS A 186 -52.91 47.77 39.17
N ARG A 187 -53.49 48.66 38.35
CA ARG A 187 -53.42 48.58 36.88
C ARG A 187 -51.97 48.66 36.37
N ARG A 188 -51.15 49.56 36.93
CA ARG A 188 -49.72 49.69 36.59
C ARG A 188 -48.95 48.39 36.83
N GLN A 189 -49.21 47.71 37.95
CA GLN A 189 -48.53 46.45 38.26
C GLN A 189 -48.96 45.30 37.34
N GLU A 190 -50.20 45.30 36.85
CA GLU A 190 -50.71 44.30 35.91
C GLU A 190 -50.11 44.49 34.50
N GLU A 191 -50.08 45.72 33.97
CA GLU A 191 -49.41 46.04 32.70
C GLU A 191 -47.92 45.68 32.71
N LEU A 192 -47.22 46.01 33.80
CA LEU A 192 -45.77 45.83 33.93
C LEU A 192 -45.38 44.35 34.12
N LYS A 193 -46.29 43.51 34.66
CA LYS A 193 -46.17 42.04 34.64
C LYS A 193 -46.37 41.49 33.23
N HIS A 194 -47.46 41.86 32.56
CA HIS A 194 -47.78 41.38 31.20
C HIS A 194 -46.66 41.67 30.19
N LYS A 195 -46.10 42.90 30.22
CA LYS A 195 -44.98 43.28 29.36
C LYS A 195 -43.73 42.43 29.59
N LYS A 196 -43.37 42.16 30.84
CA LYS A 196 -42.22 41.30 31.20
C LYS A 196 -42.43 39.83 30.82
N GLU A 197 -43.66 39.34 30.85
CA GLU A 197 -43.96 37.95 30.46
C GLU A 197 -43.86 37.76 28.93
N MET A 198 -44.40 38.71 28.15
CA MET A 198 -44.28 38.70 26.68
C MET A 198 -42.81 38.82 26.23
N GLU A 199 -42.02 39.69 26.86
CA GLU A 199 -40.60 39.85 26.54
C GLU A 199 -39.77 38.58 26.83
N LYS A 200 -40.10 37.86 27.91
CA LYS A 200 -39.49 36.55 28.20
C LYS A 200 -39.81 35.51 27.14
N LYS A 201 -41.09 35.35 26.77
CA LYS A 201 -41.54 34.38 25.77
C LYS A 201 -40.86 34.60 24.42
N LEU A 202 -40.75 35.85 23.98
CA LEU A 202 -40.08 36.20 22.72
C LEU A 202 -38.59 35.78 22.71
N LYS A 203 -37.86 36.10 23.79
CA LYS A 203 -36.43 35.78 23.96
C LYS A 203 -36.16 34.28 24.14
N GLU A 204 -37.13 33.52 24.63
CA GLU A 204 -37.05 32.07 24.76
C GLU A 204 -37.29 31.37 23.41
N GLU A 205 -38.27 31.82 22.63
CA GLU A 205 -38.53 31.31 21.28
C GLU A 205 -37.37 31.62 20.31
N GLU A 206 -36.80 32.82 20.38
CA GLU A 206 -35.63 33.24 19.59
C GLU A 206 -34.41 32.37 19.89
N LYS A 207 -34.10 32.13 21.17
CA LYS A 207 -33.00 31.23 21.59
C LYS A 207 -33.19 29.81 21.09
N ARG A 208 -34.41 29.26 21.15
CA ARG A 208 -34.70 27.92 20.64
C ARG A 208 -34.47 27.81 19.12
N LYS A 209 -34.89 28.81 18.34
CA LYS A 209 -34.65 28.86 16.89
C LYS A 209 -33.15 28.90 16.56
N ILE A 210 -32.37 29.70 17.27
CA ILE A 210 -30.91 29.77 17.10
C ILE A 210 -30.24 28.42 17.43
N GLN A 211 -30.65 27.78 18.52
CA GLN A 211 -30.14 26.46 18.92
C GLN A 211 -30.48 25.38 17.88
N GLU A 212 -31.72 25.31 17.41
CA GLU A 212 -32.12 24.33 16.38
C GLU A 212 -31.38 24.51 15.06
N MET A 213 -31.11 25.74 14.62
CA MET A 213 -30.32 25.96 13.39
C MET A 213 -28.86 25.55 13.58
N ALA A 214 -28.23 25.93 14.70
CA ALA A 214 -26.84 25.55 15.00
C ALA A 214 -26.66 24.02 15.14
N GLU A 215 -27.65 23.30 15.66
CA GLU A 215 -27.61 21.84 15.76
C GLU A 215 -27.79 21.17 14.38
N LYS A 216 -28.69 21.69 13.55
CA LYS A 216 -28.89 21.21 12.16
C LYS A 216 -27.64 21.46 11.30
N GLU A 217 -27.01 22.61 11.44
CA GLU A 217 -25.79 22.96 10.69
C GLU A 217 -24.60 22.07 11.10
N LYS A 218 -24.38 21.85 12.40
CA LYS A 218 -23.35 20.91 12.89
C LYS A 218 -23.56 19.49 12.37
N LYS A 219 -24.79 18.96 12.43
CA LYS A 219 -25.13 17.63 11.91
C LYS A 219 -24.93 17.53 10.40
N ALA A 220 -25.20 18.60 9.66
CA ALA A 220 -24.97 18.66 8.22
C ALA A 220 -23.47 18.73 7.86
N GLU A 221 -22.64 19.42 8.65
CA GLU A 221 -21.19 19.45 8.46
C GLU A 221 -20.54 18.11 8.84
N GLU A 222 -20.94 17.52 9.95
CA GLU A 222 -20.45 16.21 10.42
C GLU A 222 -20.79 15.10 9.42
N ALA A 223 -22.02 15.08 8.89
CA ALA A 223 -22.41 14.15 7.82
C ALA A 223 -21.53 14.33 6.56
N LYS A 224 -21.27 15.58 6.12
CA LYS A 224 -20.38 15.87 4.98
C LYS A 224 -18.94 15.42 5.24
N ARG A 225 -18.41 15.61 6.46
CA ARG A 225 -17.07 15.15 6.86
C ARG A 225 -16.98 13.62 6.81
N VAL A 226 -17.98 12.90 7.33
CA VAL A 226 -18.04 11.43 7.28
C VAL A 226 -18.16 10.91 5.85
N GLU A 227 -18.97 11.55 5.00
CA GLU A 227 -19.11 11.15 3.59
C GLU A 227 -17.82 11.40 2.79
N ALA A 228 -17.13 12.53 3.03
CA ALA A 228 -15.84 12.83 2.42
C ALA A 228 -14.74 11.86 2.87
N LEU A 229 -14.71 11.49 4.16
CA LEU A 229 -13.79 10.47 4.70
C LEU A 229 -14.02 9.11 4.04
N LYS A 230 -15.28 8.66 3.93
CA LYS A 230 -15.61 7.40 3.25
C LYS A 230 -15.19 7.42 1.78
N LYS A 231 -15.51 8.47 1.03
CA LYS A 231 -15.11 8.60 -0.38
C LYS A 231 -13.59 8.62 -0.56
N LYS A 232 -12.84 9.25 0.35
CA LYS A 232 -11.36 9.19 0.33
C LYS A 232 -10.84 7.78 0.62
N GLN A 233 -11.41 7.08 1.61
CA GLN A 233 -11.04 5.70 1.92
C GLN A 233 -11.36 4.74 0.77
N GLU A 234 -12.54 4.86 0.13
CA GLU A 234 -12.91 4.08 -1.06
C GLU A 234 -11.96 4.37 -2.24
N GLN A 235 -11.53 5.62 -2.44
CA GLN A 235 -10.54 5.97 -3.46
C GLN A 235 -9.14 5.42 -3.14
N GLU A 236 -8.64 5.58 -1.92
CA GLU A 236 -7.35 5.02 -1.48
C GLU A 236 -7.35 3.48 -1.56
N GLN A 237 -8.47 2.83 -1.21
CA GLN A 237 -8.61 1.38 -1.29
C GLN A 237 -8.72 0.90 -2.75
N LEU A 238 -9.41 1.65 -3.62
CA LEU A 238 -9.47 1.37 -5.06
C LEU A 238 -8.11 1.58 -5.74
N GLU A 239 -7.35 2.61 -5.38
CA GLU A 239 -5.99 2.81 -5.88
C GLU A 239 -5.00 1.77 -5.33
N ARG A 240 -5.10 1.42 -4.05
CA ARG A 240 -4.31 0.33 -3.45
C ARG A 240 -4.61 -1.01 -4.11
N ASN A 241 -5.87 -1.27 -4.48
CA ASN A 241 -6.25 -2.48 -5.21
C ASN A 241 -5.81 -2.45 -6.69
N LYS A 242 -5.86 -1.30 -7.37
CA LYS A 242 -5.24 -1.11 -8.69
C LYS A 242 -3.72 -1.32 -8.64
N LEU A 243 -3.06 -0.84 -7.59
CA LEU A 243 -1.62 -0.99 -7.35
C LEU A 243 -1.23 -2.42 -6.93
N LYS A 244 -2.11 -3.19 -6.24
CA LYS A 244 -1.98 -4.65 -6.11
C LYS A 244 -2.05 -5.29 -7.50
N GLN A 245 -3.14 -5.04 -8.25
CA GLN A 245 -3.40 -5.57 -9.61
C GLN A 245 -2.43 -5.12 -10.71
N SER A 246 -1.57 -4.12 -10.48
CA SER A 246 -0.53 -3.68 -11.41
C SER A 246 0.89 -4.04 -10.97
N LYS A 247 1.06 -4.59 -9.76
CA LYS A 247 2.33 -5.15 -9.26
C LYS A 247 2.33 -6.67 -9.33
N GLU A 248 1.17 -7.30 -9.17
CA GLU A 248 0.81 -8.51 -9.91
C GLU A 248 0.62 -8.13 -11.40
N SER A 249 0.92 -8.94 -12.41
CA SER A 249 1.39 -10.31 -12.45
C SER A 249 2.26 -10.52 -13.71
N THR A 250 2.94 -11.66 -13.81
CA THR A 250 3.48 -12.13 -15.09
C THR A 250 2.36 -12.19 -16.13
N ASN A 251 2.49 -11.47 -17.27
CA ASN A 251 1.47 -11.51 -18.32
C ASN A 251 1.52 -12.84 -19.09
N PHE A 252 0.79 -13.84 -18.59
CA PHE A 252 0.70 -15.18 -19.18
C PHE A 252 0.09 -15.19 -20.60
N LYS A 253 -0.75 -14.22 -20.98
CA LYS A 253 -1.28 -14.11 -22.35
C LYS A 253 -0.16 -13.80 -23.35
N LEU A 254 0.74 -12.88 -23.02
CA LEU A 254 1.92 -12.58 -23.84
C LEU A 254 2.88 -13.78 -23.94
N ILE A 255 2.89 -14.67 -22.94
CA ILE A 255 3.68 -15.91 -22.95
C ILE A 255 3.01 -16.99 -23.83
N GLU A 256 1.69 -17.14 -23.77
CA GLU A 256 0.87 -17.98 -24.69
C GLU A 256 1.04 -17.52 -26.15
N GLU A 257 1.00 -16.22 -26.41
CA GLU A 257 1.28 -15.60 -27.72
C GLU A 257 2.71 -15.88 -28.19
N THR A 258 3.70 -15.72 -27.29
CA THR A 258 5.12 -16.01 -27.59
C THR A 258 5.32 -17.49 -27.93
N PHE A 259 4.77 -18.39 -27.12
CA PHE A 259 4.79 -19.83 -27.38
C PHE A 259 4.15 -20.18 -28.73
N THR A 260 2.97 -19.60 -29.01
CA THR A 260 2.23 -19.80 -30.25
C THR A 260 3.00 -19.30 -31.47
N LYS A 261 3.63 -18.11 -31.40
CA LYS A 261 4.52 -17.58 -32.45
C LYS A 261 5.63 -18.58 -32.80
N TYR A 262 6.27 -19.19 -31.81
CA TYR A 262 7.31 -20.20 -32.05
C TYR A 262 6.74 -21.57 -32.48
N LYS A 263 5.53 -21.96 -32.04
CA LYS A 263 4.77 -23.13 -32.55
C LYS A 263 4.50 -22.98 -34.05
N THR A 264 4.06 -21.80 -34.51
CA THR A 264 3.86 -21.46 -35.93
C THR A 264 5.18 -21.41 -36.70
N MET A 265 6.23 -20.77 -36.16
CA MET A 265 7.56 -20.74 -36.80
C MET A 265 8.10 -22.16 -37.08
N ILE A 266 7.85 -23.13 -36.18
CA ILE A 266 8.21 -24.54 -36.42
C ILE A 266 7.45 -25.16 -37.60
N GLN A 267 6.20 -24.75 -37.85
CA GLN A 267 5.42 -25.16 -39.02
C GLN A 267 5.97 -24.51 -40.30
N THR A 268 6.26 -23.21 -40.27
CA THR A 268 6.93 -22.48 -41.37
C THR A 268 8.26 -23.14 -41.76
N ILE A 269 9.08 -23.54 -40.78
CA ILE A 269 10.33 -24.28 -41.02
C ILE A 269 10.10 -25.65 -41.68
N LYS A 270 8.93 -26.28 -41.46
CA LYS A 270 8.58 -27.54 -42.13
C LYS A 270 8.23 -27.29 -43.61
N THR A 271 7.38 -26.32 -43.88
CA THR A 271 6.86 -26.04 -45.24
C THR A 271 7.85 -25.31 -46.14
N GLU A 272 8.57 -24.31 -45.64
CA GLU A 272 9.49 -23.49 -46.46
C GLU A 272 10.88 -24.10 -46.62
N ILE A 273 11.38 -24.85 -45.62
CA ILE A 273 12.78 -25.30 -45.58
C ILE A 273 12.88 -26.83 -45.74
N ILE A 274 12.07 -27.60 -45.02
CA ILE A 274 12.20 -29.07 -45.02
C ILE A 274 11.55 -29.71 -46.25
N GLU A 275 10.45 -29.16 -46.76
CA GLU A 275 9.70 -29.75 -47.89
C GLU A 275 10.32 -29.45 -49.26
N PRO A 276 10.75 -28.23 -49.60
CA PRO A 276 11.54 -27.97 -50.81
C PRO A 276 12.86 -28.75 -50.86
N VAL A 277 13.56 -28.92 -49.73
CA VAL A 277 14.77 -29.78 -49.65
C VAL A 277 14.46 -31.27 -49.82
N LYS A 278 13.22 -31.72 -49.62
CA LYS A 278 12.82 -33.11 -49.96
C LYS A 278 12.55 -33.28 -51.46
N ALA A 279 12.12 -32.22 -52.13
CA ALA A 279 11.74 -32.22 -53.54
C ALA A 279 12.95 -32.29 -54.49
N ASP A 280 14.02 -31.55 -54.20
CA ASP A 280 15.29 -31.64 -54.94
C ASP A 280 16.15 -32.82 -54.44
N PRO A 281 16.36 -33.89 -55.24
CA PRO A 281 17.17 -35.04 -54.82
C PRO A 281 18.68 -34.72 -54.73
N THR A 282 19.15 -33.72 -55.46
CA THR A 282 20.58 -33.35 -55.55
C THR A 282 21.00 -32.58 -54.31
N LEU A 283 20.29 -31.50 -53.97
CA LEU A 283 20.47 -30.74 -52.73
C LEU A 283 20.31 -31.63 -51.50
N LYS A 284 19.31 -32.52 -51.50
CA LYS A 284 19.09 -33.53 -50.45
C LYS A 284 20.30 -34.46 -50.26
N LYS A 285 20.95 -34.91 -51.35
CA LYS A 285 22.14 -35.76 -51.29
C LYS A 285 23.34 -35.01 -50.68
N THR A 286 23.58 -33.79 -51.12
CA THR A 286 24.66 -32.93 -50.60
C THR A 286 24.42 -32.59 -49.12
N LEU A 287 23.23 -32.14 -48.74
CA LEU A 287 22.88 -31.85 -47.34
C LEU A 287 22.95 -33.09 -46.45
N ALA A 288 22.63 -34.29 -46.96
CA ALA A 288 22.83 -35.53 -46.21
C ALA A 288 24.32 -35.86 -45.97
N GLN A 289 25.22 -35.47 -46.86
CA GLN A 289 26.68 -35.58 -46.65
C GLN A 289 27.16 -34.57 -45.59
N HIS A 290 26.77 -33.30 -45.68
CA HIS A 290 27.09 -32.30 -44.64
C HIS A 290 26.53 -32.72 -43.27
N LYS A 291 25.28 -33.20 -43.21
CA LYS A 291 24.66 -33.73 -41.99
C LYS A 291 25.51 -34.85 -41.36
N ARG A 292 26.05 -35.78 -42.16
CA ARG A 292 26.91 -36.88 -41.67
C ARG A 292 28.26 -36.40 -41.12
N LYS A 293 28.83 -35.31 -41.66
CA LYS A 293 30.04 -34.67 -41.11
C LYS A 293 29.76 -33.89 -39.82
N ILE A 294 28.63 -33.18 -39.76
CA ILE A 294 28.28 -32.30 -38.63
C ILE A 294 27.74 -33.08 -37.41
N ASN A 295 26.94 -34.13 -37.59
CA ASN A 295 26.29 -34.82 -36.46
C ASN A 295 27.27 -35.39 -35.41
N PRO A 296 28.42 -35.99 -35.75
CA PRO A 296 29.36 -36.50 -34.76
C PRO A 296 30.02 -35.39 -33.91
N LYS A 297 30.15 -34.16 -34.43
CA LYS A 297 30.91 -33.08 -33.79
C LYS A 297 30.36 -32.66 -32.43
N PHE A 298 29.03 -32.73 -32.24
CA PHE A 298 28.40 -32.44 -30.95
C PHE A 298 28.70 -33.50 -29.88
N GLY A 299 28.86 -34.77 -30.26
CA GLY A 299 29.30 -35.86 -29.38
C GLY A 299 30.83 -36.05 -29.36
N GLN A 300 31.59 -35.13 -29.96
CA GLN A 300 33.04 -35.02 -29.84
C GLN A 300 33.45 -33.86 -28.92
N LEU A 301 32.49 -33.21 -28.26
CA LEU A 301 32.77 -32.18 -27.27
C LEU A 301 33.33 -32.81 -25.99
N THR A 302 34.30 -32.11 -25.39
CA THR A 302 34.95 -32.46 -24.12
C THR A 302 35.12 -31.17 -23.32
N ASN A 303 35.59 -31.28 -22.08
CA ASN A 303 35.87 -30.11 -21.25
C ASN A 303 37.15 -29.35 -21.66
N SER A 304 37.80 -29.64 -22.81
CA SER A 304 38.98 -28.88 -23.30
C SER A 304 38.61 -27.77 -24.28
N THR A 305 39.16 -26.58 -24.03
CA THR A 305 38.94 -25.37 -24.82
C THR A 305 39.61 -25.46 -26.19
N ALA A 306 40.83 -26.00 -26.27
CA ALA A 306 41.50 -26.30 -27.54
C ALA A 306 40.67 -27.20 -28.46
N GLN A 307 40.08 -28.28 -27.91
CA GLN A 307 39.22 -29.20 -28.68
C GLN A 307 37.92 -28.53 -29.13
N LEU A 308 37.29 -27.72 -28.27
CA LEU A 308 36.10 -26.95 -28.62
C LEU A 308 36.37 -25.97 -29.76
N ASN A 309 37.51 -25.26 -29.72
CA ASN A 309 37.88 -24.31 -30.77
C ASN A 309 38.10 -24.99 -32.12
N ALA A 310 38.77 -26.14 -32.15
CA ALA A 310 38.92 -26.94 -33.38
C ALA A 310 37.55 -27.38 -33.95
N ILE A 311 36.66 -27.91 -33.12
CA ILE A 311 35.30 -28.31 -33.52
C ILE A 311 34.46 -27.11 -34.00
N THR A 312 34.61 -25.96 -33.37
CA THR A 312 33.92 -24.71 -33.74
C THR A 312 34.37 -24.23 -35.13
N ASN A 313 35.66 -24.32 -35.44
CA ASN A 313 36.21 -23.98 -36.76
C ASN A 313 35.72 -24.96 -37.83
N GLU A 314 35.81 -26.28 -37.61
CA GLU A 314 35.29 -27.29 -38.55
C GLU A 314 33.79 -27.10 -38.84
N LEU A 315 32.98 -26.84 -37.81
CA LEU A 315 31.55 -26.56 -37.98
C LEU A 315 31.31 -25.25 -38.73
N THR A 316 32.14 -24.24 -38.51
CA THR A 316 32.07 -22.96 -39.23
C THR A 316 32.35 -23.16 -40.71
N GLU A 317 33.41 -23.89 -41.08
CA GLU A 317 33.71 -24.24 -42.48
C GLU A 317 32.59 -25.04 -43.15
N LEU A 318 32.05 -26.06 -42.47
CA LEU A 318 30.99 -26.91 -42.98
C LEU A 318 29.66 -26.17 -43.19
N VAL A 319 29.43 -25.08 -42.46
CA VAL A 319 28.29 -24.16 -42.66
C VAL A 319 28.59 -23.16 -43.79
N LEU A 320 29.78 -22.56 -43.85
CA LEU A 320 30.19 -21.64 -44.91
C LEU A 320 30.07 -22.28 -46.30
N GLN A 321 30.44 -23.57 -46.44
CA GLN A 321 30.27 -24.35 -47.67
C GLN A 321 28.81 -24.44 -48.16
N THR A 322 27.81 -24.23 -47.29
CA THR A 322 26.38 -24.20 -47.68
C THR A 322 25.86 -22.80 -48.00
N LYS A 323 26.59 -21.73 -47.62
CA LYS A 323 26.11 -20.34 -47.63
C LYS A 323 25.76 -19.79 -49.03
N ALA A 324 26.32 -20.38 -50.09
CA ALA A 324 25.99 -20.05 -51.48
C ALA A 324 24.55 -20.38 -51.88
N ASN A 325 23.88 -21.32 -51.18
CA ASN A 325 22.47 -21.65 -51.40
C ASN A 325 21.67 -21.36 -50.12
N GLN A 326 20.82 -20.34 -50.16
CA GLN A 326 20.05 -19.86 -49.01
C GLN A 326 19.14 -20.95 -48.39
N LEU A 327 18.58 -21.84 -49.20
CA LEU A 327 17.77 -22.96 -48.72
C LEU A 327 18.65 -24.02 -48.04
N ALA A 328 19.84 -24.31 -48.59
CA ALA A 328 20.82 -25.21 -47.99
C ALA A 328 21.32 -24.70 -46.63
N TYR A 329 21.67 -23.40 -46.56
CA TYR A 329 22.13 -22.71 -45.37
C TYR A 329 21.06 -22.69 -44.26
N LYS A 330 19.83 -22.25 -44.56
CA LYS A 330 18.70 -22.31 -43.60
C LYS A 330 18.42 -23.74 -43.13
N TRP A 331 18.55 -24.75 -44.00
CA TRP A 331 18.39 -26.15 -43.61
C TRP A 331 19.50 -26.62 -42.67
N ILE A 332 20.77 -26.26 -42.90
CA ILE A 332 21.88 -26.69 -42.05
C ILE A 332 21.88 -26.00 -40.68
N LEU A 333 21.52 -24.70 -40.61
CA LEU A 333 21.34 -24.02 -39.32
C LEU A 333 20.19 -24.64 -38.51
N ASN A 334 19.05 -24.92 -39.14
CA ASN A 334 17.95 -25.65 -38.51
C ASN A 334 18.33 -27.10 -38.10
N PHE A 335 19.26 -27.75 -38.81
CA PHE A 335 19.81 -29.03 -38.37
C PHE A 335 20.73 -28.88 -37.15
N ILE A 336 21.62 -27.89 -37.14
CA ILE A 336 22.51 -27.56 -36.01
C ILE A 336 21.69 -27.23 -34.75
N ALA A 337 20.68 -26.36 -34.87
CA ALA A 337 19.75 -26.04 -33.79
C ALA A 337 19.04 -27.30 -33.23
N LYS A 338 18.67 -28.24 -34.09
CA LYS A 338 18.11 -29.54 -33.66
C LYS A 338 19.13 -30.44 -32.98
N ALA A 339 20.38 -30.44 -33.43
CA ALA A 339 21.45 -31.26 -32.86
C ALA A 339 21.83 -30.77 -31.46
N ILE A 340 22.03 -29.47 -31.28
CA ILE A 340 22.33 -28.82 -29.99
C ILE A 340 21.26 -29.19 -28.94
N VAL A 341 19.97 -28.99 -29.24
CA VAL A 341 18.85 -29.33 -28.33
C VAL A 341 18.58 -30.84 -28.27
N SER A 342 19.22 -31.66 -29.11
CA SER A 342 19.22 -33.11 -28.94
C SER A 342 20.32 -33.57 -27.99
N GLN A 343 21.50 -32.95 -28.06
CA GLN A 343 22.64 -33.27 -27.20
C GLN A 343 22.37 -32.89 -25.74
N ALA A 344 21.76 -31.73 -25.49
CA ALA A 344 21.33 -31.35 -24.14
C ALA A 344 20.23 -32.26 -23.55
N GLU A 345 19.37 -32.81 -24.41
CA GLU A 345 18.30 -33.73 -24.01
C GLU A 345 18.83 -35.14 -23.65
N SER A 346 20.04 -35.52 -24.10
CA SER A 346 20.63 -36.84 -23.87
C SER A 346 21.86 -36.83 -22.98
N GLU A 347 22.81 -35.91 -23.18
CA GLU A 347 24.09 -35.87 -22.49
C GLU A 347 24.03 -34.99 -21.24
N ALA A 348 23.57 -33.74 -21.38
CA ALA A 348 23.37 -32.85 -20.22
C ALA A 348 22.27 -33.33 -19.26
N ARG A 349 21.42 -34.25 -19.71
CA ARG A 349 20.50 -35.04 -18.86
C ARG A 349 21.27 -35.86 -17.81
N VAL A 350 22.33 -36.56 -18.23
CA VAL A 350 23.08 -37.55 -17.43
C VAL A 350 24.32 -36.92 -16.78
N LYS A 351 24.97 -35.98 -17.46
CA LYS A 351 26.10 -35.20 -16.94
C LYS A 351 25.88 -33.70 -17.20
N PRO A 352 25.28 -32.95 -16.25
CA PRO A 352 24.95 -31.52 -16.43
C PRO A 352 26.15 -30.66 -16.86
N GLU A 353 27.36 -30.94 -16.37
CA GLU A 353 28.60 -30.25 -16.80
C GLU A 353 28.81 -30.24 -18.33
N SER A 354 28.35 -31.26 -19.06
CA SER A 354 28.50 -31.32 -20.54
C SER A 354 27.76 -30.19 -21.27
N ALA A 355 26.80 -29.54 -20.59
CA ALA A 355 26.17 -28.34 -21.08
C ALA A 355 27.15 -27.16 -21.23
N LEU A 356 28.27 -27.12 -20.49
CA LEU A 356 29.27 -26.05 -20.58
C LEU A 356 29.94 -25.96 -21.96
N PRO A 357 30.68 -26.99 -22.45
CA PRO A 357 31.25 -26.95 -23.80
C PRO A 357 30.17 -26.88 -24.89
N LEU A 358 29.01 -27.52 -24.70
CA LEU A 358 27.90 -27.42 -25.66
C LEU A 358 27.32 -25.99 -25.75
N GLY A 359 27.22 -25.28 -24.63
CA GLY A 359 26.77 -23.90 -24.54
C GLY A 359 27.78 -22.91 -25.11
N THR A 360 29.08 -23.11 -24.84
CA THR A 360 30.17 -22.31 -25.43
C THR A 360 30.23 -22.47 -26.95
N LEU A 361 30.06 -23.69 -27.48
CA LEU A 361 29.92 -23.92 -28.92
C LEU A 361 28.66 -23.23 -29.47
N ALA A 362 27.51 -23.42 -28.82
CA ALA A 362 26.24 -22.83 -29.26
C ALA A 362 26.32 -21.29 -29.31
N LEU A 363 26.89 -20.65 -28.29
CA LEU A 363 27.07 -19.20 -28.23
C LEU A 363 28.04 -18.69 -29.31
N SER A 364 29.13 -19.42 -29.57
CA SER A 364 30.07 -19.09 -30.65
C SER A 364 29.41 -19.18 -32.03
N LEU A 365 28.60 -20.22 -32.27
CA LEU A 365 27.82 -20.36 -33.51
C LEU A 365 26.72 -19.30 -33.64
N LEU A 366 26.08 -18.88 -32.54
CA LEU A 366 25.09 -17.80 -32.53
C LEU A 366 25.70 -16.42 -32.83
N ALA A 367 26.95 -16.18 -32.40
CA ALA A 367 27.69 -14.96 -32.72
C ALA A 367 28.11 -14.91 -34.20
N SER A 368 28.52 -16.05 -34.77
CA SER A 368 28.89 -16.17 -36.20
C SER A 368 27.67 -16.19 -37.14
N TYR A 369 26.52 -16.70 -36.68
CA TYR A 369 25.32 -16.92 -37.49
C TYR A 369 24.06 -16.43 -36.77
N PRO A 370 23.72 -15.12 -36.84
CA PRO A 370 22.57 -14.55 -36.13
C PRO A 370 21.24 -15.24 -36.46
N GLU A 371 21.07 -15.78 -37.67
CA GLU A 371 19.87 -16.51 -38.09
C GLU A 371 19.67 -17.82 -37.30
N LEU A 372 20.74 -18.39 -36.73
CA LEU A 372 20.66 -19.55 -35.83
C LEU A 372 19.83 -19.27 -34.57
N LYS A 373 19.75 -17.99 -34.14
CA LYS A 373 19.03 -17.58 -32.93
C LYS A 373 17.56 -17.99 -32.94
N GLU A 374 16.86 -17.71 -34.04
CA GLU A 374 15.43 -18.04 -34.14
C GLU A 374 15.21 -19.55 -34.27
N PHE A 375 16.04 -20.24 -35.06
CA PHE A 375 15.99 -21.69 -35.16
C PHE A 375 16.24 -22.37 -33.80
N LEU A 376 17.25 -21.94 -33.04
CA LEU A 376 17.57 -22.52 -31.74
C LEU A 376 16.46 -22.24 -30.72
N LEU A 377 15.99 -21.00 -30.61
CA LEU A 377 14.94 -20.63 -29.67
C LEU A 377 13.62 -21.35 -29.97
N ALA A 378 13.23 -21.47 -31.23
CA ALA A 378 12.04 -22.22 -31.63
C ALA A 378 12.16 -23.73 -31.36
N ARG A 379 13.38 -24.30 -31.42
CA ARG A 379 13.64 -25.71 -31.07
C ARG A 379 13.68 -25.95 -29.57
N LEU A 380 14.20 -25.00 -28.78
CA LEU A 380 14.14 -25.01 -27.31
C LEU A 380 12.69 -24.91 -26.84
N ILE A 381 11.98 -23.83 -27.17
CA ILE A 381 10.59 -23.59 -26.71
C ILE A 381 9.65 -24.75 -27.08
N LYS A 382 9.81 -25.37 -28.27
CA LYS A 382 9.02 -26.56 -28.63
C LYS A 382 9.24 -27.75 -27.68
N LYS A 383 10.49 -28.02 -27.32
CA LYS A 383 10.88 -29.21 -26.54
C LYS A 383 10.81 -29.00 -25.04
N CYS A 384 11.02 -27.77 -24.59
CA CYS A 384 11.11 -27.36 -23.19
C CYS A 384 10.55 -25.93 -23.08
N PRO A 385 9.23 -25.74 -22.93
CA PRO A 385 8.62 -24.41 -22.89
C PRO A 385 9.03 -23.59 -21.65
N PHE A 386 9.53 -24.27 -20.61
CA PHE A 386 10.05 -23.66 -19.40
C PHE A 386 11.12 -22.58 -19.67
N VAL A 387 11.88 -22.63 -20.78
CA VAL A 387 12.87 -21.59 -21.15
C VAL A 387 12.28 -20.18 -21.35
N ILE A 388 10.95 -20.07 -21.54
CA ILE A 388 10.23 -18.79 -21.55
C ILE A 388 9.26 -18.63 -20.37
N GLY A 389 9.30 -19.53 -19.39
CA GLY A 389 8.32 -19.58 -18.30
C GLY A 389 6.89 -19.87 -18.79
N TYR A 390 6.76 -20.73 -19.80
CA TYR A 390 5.46 -21.20 -20.28
C TYR A 390 5.05 -22.48 -19.55
N THR A 391 3.82 -22.51 -19.04
CA THR A 391 3.17 -23.69 -18.43
C THR A 391 1.69 -23.74 -18.83
N CYS A 392 1.15 -24.94 -19.04
CA CYS A 392 -0.29 -25.21 -19.11
C CYS A 392 -0.63 -26.57 -18.49
N SER A 393 -1.92 -26.86 -18.28
CA SER A 393 -2.40 -28.18 -17.85
C SER A 393 -1.84 -29.31 -18.73
N ILE A 394 -1.55 -30.44 -18.10
CA ILE A 394 -1.04 -31.68 -18.73
C ILE A 394 -2.04 -32.83 -18.63
N ASP A 395 -3.31 -32.52 -18.35
CA ASP A 395 -4.39 -33.51 -18.25
C ASP A 395 -4.87 -33.93 -19.65
N THR A 396 -4.73 -33.04 -20.63
CA THR A 396 -5.08 -33.29 -22.03
C THR A 396 -3.88 -33.76 -22.87
N VAL A 397 -4.18 -34.50 -23.95
CA VAL A 397 -3.16 -34.92 -24.93
C VAL A 397 -2.50 -33.73 -25.62
N GLU A 398 -3.24 -32.65 -25.91
CA GLU A 398 -2.61 -31.42 -26.42
C GLU A 398 -1.72 -30.80 -25.34
N GLY A 399 -2.19 -30.66 -24.09
CA GLY A 399 -1.42 -30.08 -22.97
C GLY A 399 -0.05 -30.74 -22.80
N ARG A 400 0.00 -32.09 -22.74
CA ARG A 400 1.26 -32.85 -22.73
C ARG A 400 2.12 -32.60 -23.97
N THR A 401 1.50 -32.55 -25.15
CA THR A 401 2.21 -32.27 -26.42
C THR A 401 2.77 -30.84 -26.46
N ARG A 402 2.07 -29.85 -25.89
CA ARG A 402 2.51 -28.45 -25.75
C ARG A 402 3.66 -28.33 -24.76
N MET A 403 3.60 -29.04 -23.63
CA MET A 403 4.64 -29.08 -22.61
C MET A 403 5.89 -29.90 -23.00
N GLY A 404 5.89 -30.54 -24.18
CA GLY A 404 7.08 -31.23 -24.71
C GLY A 404 7.25 -32.68 -24.22
N TRP A 405 6.18 -33.33 -23.76
CA TRP A 405 6.15 -34.76 -23.46
C TRP A 405 6.32 -35.60 -24.73
N LYS A 406 7.05 -36.70 -24.62
CA LYS A 406 7.19 -37.71 -25.68
C LYS A 406 6.27 -38.89 -25.43
N ARG A 407 5.91 -39.57 -26.53
CA ARG A 407 5.40 -40.93 -26.48
C ARG A 407 6.53 -41.93 -26.74
N GLN A 408 6.47 -43.07 -26.05
CA GLN A 408 7.31 -44.23 -26.31
C GLN A 408 6.82 -44.99 -27.57
N SER A 409 7.54 -46.03 -27.98
CA SER A 409 7.24 -46.84 -29.18
C SER A 409 5.91 -47.60 -29.12
N ASP A 410 5.34 -47.79 -27.93
CA ASP A 410 4.03 -48.40 -27.69
C ASP A 410 2.87 -47.38 -27.57
N ASN A 411 3.13 -46.12 -27.96
CA ASN A 411 2.26 -44.95 -27.82
C ASN A 411 1.96 -44.49 -26.37
N ARG A 412 2.47 -45.13 -25.32
CA ARG A 412 2.36 -44.57 -23.95
C ARG A 412 3.16 -43.29 -23.82
N TRP A 413 2.84 -42.46 -22.84
CA TRP A 413 3.70 -41.33 -22.48
C TRP A 413 5.01 -41.85 -21.86
N GLU A 414 6.08 -41.06 -21.95
CA GLU A 414 7.27 -41.31 -21.13
C GLU A 414 6.97 -41.16 -19.63
N GLU A 415 7.83 -41.73 -18.79
CA GLU A 415 7.73 -41.63 -17.35
C GLU A 415 8.09 -40.23 -16.84
N ASP A 416 7.42 -39.77 -15.79
CA ASP A 416 7.58 -38.43 -15.20
C ASP A 416 9.06 -38.11 -14.87
N ILE A 417 9.82 -39.08 -14.35
CA ILE A 417 11.25 -38.93 -14.07
C ILE A 417 12.05 -38.70 -15.37
N SER A 418 11.75 -39.47 -16.43
CA SER A 418 12.40 -39.26 -17.74
C SER A 418 12.07 -37.90 -18.33
N TYR A 419 10.82 -37.46 -18.21
CA TYR A 419 10.39 -36.13 -18.63
C TYR A 419 11.15 -35.03 -17.86
N ASP A 420 11.16 -35.09 -16.53
CA ASP A 420 11.80 -34.11 -15.65
C ASP A 420 13.32 -34.01 -15.91
N GLU A 421 14.04 -35.13 -16.01
CA GLU A 421 15.47 -35.15 -16.33
C GLU A 421 15.77 -34.56 -17.72
N ARG A 422 14.95 -34.86 -18.75
CA ARG A 422 15.10 -34.24 -20.09
C ARG A 422 14.93 -32.72 -20.03
N MET A 423 13.97 -32.23 -19.25
CA MET A 423 13.75 -30.79 -19.09
C MET A 423 14.90 -30.15 -18.32
N GLY A 424 15.42 -30.80 -17.29
CA GLY A 424 16.63 -30.41 -16.57
C GLY A 424 17.81 -30.17 -17.53
N GLY A 425 18.23 -31.18 -18.28
CA GLY A 425 19.38 -31.07 -19.20
C GLY A 425 19.22 -29.98 -20.29
N MET A 426 18.01 -29.79 -20.81
CA MET A 426 17.72 -28.70 -21.77
C MET A 426 17.74 -27.31 -21.12
N ILE A 427 17.32 -27.20 -19.86
CA ILE A 427 17.36 -25.95 -19.08
C ILE A 427 18.79 -25.63 -18.65
N THR A 428 19.61 -26.62 -18.28
CA THR A 428 21.03 -26.43 -18.00
C THR A 428 21.77 -25.85 -19.21
N LEU A 429 21.53 -26.36 -20.43
CA LEU A 429 22.08 -25.75 -21.65
C LEU A 429 21.64 -24.29 -21.81
N PHE A 430 20.35 -24.00 -21.62
CA PHE A 430 19.81 -22.64 -21.73
C PHE A 430 20.44 -21.70 -20.67
N ALA A 431 20.52 -22.16 -19.42
CA ALA A 431 21.14 -21.45 -18.30
C ALA A 431 22.61 -21.09 -18.63
N VAL A 432 23.41 -22.08 -19.04
CA VAL A 432 24.79 -21.91 -19.50
C VAL A 432 24.88 -20.86 -20.61
N ILE A 433 24.07 -21.00 -21.68
CA ILE A 433 24.06 -20.03 -22.79
C ILE A 433 23.71 -18.61 -22.30
N THR A 434 22.87 -18.45 -21.28
CA THR A 434 22.54 -17.11 -20.76
C THR A 434 23.56 -16.49 -19.80
N ARG A 435 24.45 -17.30 -19.20
CA ARG A 435 25.47 -16.84 -18.25
C ARG A 435 26.89 -16.74 -18.81
N LEU A 436 27.15 -17.31 -19.99
CA LEU A 436 28.45 -17.22 -20.64
C LEU A 436 28.69 -15.80 -21.21
N PRO A 437 29.92 -15.26 -21.11
CA PRO A 437 30.29 -14.09 -21.89
C PRO A 437 30.36 -14.43 -23.39
N LEU A 438 30.17 -13.43 -24.25
CA LEU A 438 30.50 -13.60 -25.67
C LEU A 438 32.00 -13.92 -25.84
N PRO A 439 32.40 -14.73 -26.85
CA PRO A 439 33.80 -14.92 -27.19
C PRO A 439 34.50 -13.57 -27.43
N GLN A 440 35.76 -13.44 -27.01
CA GLN A 440 36.51 -12.17 -27.01
C GLN A 440 36.49 -11.45 -28.38
N THR A 441 36.51 -12.19 -29.49
CA THR A 441 36.39 -11.69 -30.87
C THR A 441 35.14 -10.82 -31.12
N TYR A 442 34.07 -11.07 -30.38
CA TYR A 442 32.72 -10.52 -30.54
C TYR A 442 32.22 -9.67 -29.36
N ILE A 443 32.82 -9.79 -28.17
CA ILE A 443 32.28 -9.21 -26.91
C ILE A 443 32.10 -7.69 -26.95
N GLN A 444 32.92 -6.97 -27.73
CA GLN A 444 32.82 -5.52 -27.94
C GLN A 444 31.98 -5.11 -29.17
N LYS A 445 31.48 -6.07 -29.96
CA LYS A 445 30.91 -5.84 -31.31
C LYS A 445 29.46 -6.27 -31.46
N LEU A 446 29.00 -7.22 -30.64
CA LEU A 446 27.66 -7.79 -30.73
C LEU A 446 26.94 -7.68 -29.37
N VAL A 447 25.64 -7.41 -29.42
CA VAL A 447 24.77 -7.61 -28.26
C VAL A 447 24.59 -9.12 -28.07
N HIS A 448 24.78 -9.61 -26.84
CA HIS A 448 24.64 -11.02 -26.51
C HIS A 448 23.26 -11.55 -26.97
N PRO A 449 23.16 -12.73 -27.63
CA PRO A 449 21.90 -13.19 -28.24
C PRO A 449 20.83 -13.53 -27.20
N PHE A 450 21.23 -14.12 -26.07
CA PHE A 450 20.35 -14.55 -24.98
C PHE A 450 20.91 -14.07 -23.62
N PRO A 451 20.95 -12.76 -23.32
CA PRO A 451 21.59 -12.25 -22.09
C PRO A 451 20.94 -12.81 -20.82
N ILE A 452 21.65 -12.73 -19.68
CA ILE A 452 21.22 -13.26 -18.37
C ILE A 452 19.81 -12.84 -17.93
N SER A 453 19.29 -11.72 -18.44
CA SER A 453 17.89 -11.29 -18.27
C SER A 453 16.85 -12.29 -18.83
N TRP A 454 17.23 -13.22 -19.69
CA TRP A 454 16.41 -14.37 -20.07
C TRP A 454 16.23 -15.35 -18.90
N SER A 455 17.30 -15.67 -18.17
CA SER A 455 17.22 -16.46 -16.93
C SER A 455 16.39 -15.75 -15.86
N TRP A 456 16.62 -14.44 -15.62
CA TRP A 456 15.78 -13.65 -14.69
C TRP A 456 14.29 -13.76 -15.04
N ARG A 457 13.93 -13.56 -16.32
CA ARG A 457 12.54 -13.68 -16.78
C ARG A 457 12.00 -15.10 -16.67
N MET A 458 12.82 -16.13 -16.90
CA MET A 458 12.43 -17.53 -16.71
C MET A 458 12.02 -17.80 -15.26
N LEU A 459 12.89 -17.43 -14.31
CA LEU A 459 12.70 -17.61 -12.87
C LEU A 459 11.47 -16.85 -12.37
N ALA A 460 11.38 -15.56 -12.69
CA ALA A 460 10.26 -14.71 -12.27
C ALA A 460 8.92 -15.23 -12.80
N ARG A 461 8.87 -15.78 -14.02
CA ARG A 461 7.64 -16.36 -14.59
C ARG A 461 7.24 -17.67 -13.91
N ILE A 462 8.21 -18.54 -13.61
CA ILE A 462 7.98 -19.77 -12.85
C ILE A 462 7.51 -19.44 -11.42
N GLY A 463 8.14 -18.48 -10.73
CA GLY A 463 7.72 -18.04 -9.39
C GLY A 463 6.34 -17.40 -9.33
N ASN A 464 5.87 -16.79 -10.43
CA ASN A 464 4.51 -16.27 -10.57
C ASN A 464 3.48 -17.32 -11.04
N THR A 465 3.88 -18.56 -11.32
CA THR A 465 2.97 -19.58 -11.91
C THR A 465 1.92 -20.05 -10.89
N PRO A 466 0.62 -20.09 -11.25
CA PRO A 466 -0.46 -20.54 -10.36
C PRO A 466 -0.24 -21.93 -9.73
N LYS A 467 -0.61 -22.09 -8.45
CA LYS A 467 -0.35 -23.31 -7.65
C LYS A 467 -0.89 -24.59 -8.27
N ASP A 468 -2.03 -24.51 -8.97
CA ASP A 468 -2.64 -25.62 -9.70
C ASP A 468 -1.72 -26.13 -10.83
N LEU A 469 -1.10 -25.22 -11.59
CA LEU A 469 -0.19 -25.53 -12.69
C LEU A 469 1.22 -25.96 -12.24
N LEU A 470 1.61 -25.71 -10.99
CA LEU A 470 2.92 -26.12 -10.46
C LEU A 470 3.03 -27.65 -10.31
N THR A 471 4.00 -28.22 -11.03
CA THR A 471 4.40 -29.65 -11.03
C THR A 471 5.81 -29.85 -10.48
N ASN A 472 6.19 -31.09 -10.15
CA ASN A 472 7.56 -31.45 -9.74
C ASN A 472 8.62 -30.91 -10.72
N THR A 473 8.35 -30.99 -12.03
CA THR A 473 9.21 -30.50 -13.10
C THR A 473 9.66 -29.06 -12.91
N HIS A 474 8.80 -28.18 -12.40
CA HIS A 474 9.14 -26.77 -12.20
C HIS A 474 10.32 -26.64 -11.22
N PHE A 475 10.29 -27.37 -10.12
CA PHE A 475 11.35 -27.37 -9.11
C PHE A 475 12.61 -28.12 -9.59
N VAL A 476 12.43 -29.16 -10.40
CA VAL A 476 13.56 -29.83 -11.08
C VAL A 476 14.29 -28.87 -12.02
N VAL A 477 13.59 -28.15 -12.89
CA VAL A 477 14.24 -27.20 -13.81
C VAL A 477 14.85 -25.99 -13.09
N LEU A 478 14.26 -25.55 -11.97
CA LEU A 478 14.88 -24.54 -11.11
C LEU A 478 16.20 -25.02 -10.50
N ALA A 479 16.28 -26.26 -10.01
CA ALA A 479 17.52 -26.84 -9.48
C ALA A 479 18.60 -27.03 -10.56
N TYR A 480 18.24 -27.61 -11.73
CA TYR A 480 19.13 -27.76 -12.88
C TYR A 480 19.57 -26.42 -13.52
N TRP A 481 18.82 -25.34 -13.29
CA TRP A 481 19.21 -23.98 -13.64
C TRP A 481 20.18 -23.39 -12.60
N TRP A 482 19.94 -23.62 -11.31
CA TRP A 482 20.70 -23.04 -10.20
C TRP A 482 22.18 -23.42 -10.27
N GLU A 483 22.46 -24.72 -10.34
CA GLU A 483 23.81 -25.30 -10.46
C GLU A 483 24.59 -24.80 -11.71
N ALA A 484 23.86 -24.31 -12.72
CA ALA A 484 24.41 -23.89 -14.01
C ALA A 484 24.68 -22.38 -14.13
N ALA A 485 23.93 -21.55 -13.38
CA ALA A 485 23.89 -20.10 -13.58
C ALA A 485 23.60 -19.23 -12.33
N ALA A 486 23.29 -19.77 -11.15
CA ALA A 486 22.92 -18.94 -9.99
C ALA A 486 24.06 -18.02 -9.53
N ALA A 487 25.31 -18.50 -9.56
CA ALA A 487 26.50 -17.69 -9.25
C ALA A 487 26.61 -16.44 -10.15
N GLN A 488 26.37 -16.61 -11.46
CA GLN A 488 26.39 -15.48 -12.40
C GLN A 488 25.12 -14.61 -12.32
N LEU A 489 23.99 -15.14 -11.88
CA LEU A 489 22.80 -14.32 -11.59
C LEU A 489 23.04 -13.41 -10.37
N LEU A 490 23.68 -13.92 -9.30
CA LEU A 490 24.13 -13.11 -8.17
C LEU A 490 25.14 -12.04 -8.62
N GLN A 491 26.11 -12.37 -9.48
CA GLN A 491 27.04 -11.38 -10.03
C GLN A 491 26.34 -10.30 -10.87
N ALA A 492 25.24 -10.64 -11.57
CA ALA A 492 24.52 -9.71 -12.45
C ALA A 492 23.49 -8.81 -11.74
N TYR A 493 22.85 -9.29 -10.68
CA TYR A 493 21.73 -8.59 -10.01
C TYR A 493 21.86 -8.47 -8.48
N ASN A 494 22.93 -9.02 -7.90
CA ASN A 494 23.30 -8.91 -6.48
C ASN A 494 22.09 -9.20 -5.55
N VAL A 495 21.78 -8.31 -4.60
CA VAL A 495 20.67 -8.41 -3.64
C VAL A 495 19.33 -8.78 -4.27
N GLN A 496 19.03 -8.34 -5.50
CA GLN A 496 17.76 -8.68 -6.15
C GLN A 496 17.75 -10.13 -6.67
N ALA A 497 18.90 -10.69 -7.07
CA ALA A 497 19.02 -12.12 -7.31
C ALA A 497 18.92 -12.91 -6.01
N THR A 498 19.57 -12.50 -4.92
CA THR A 498 19.46 -13.15 -3.60
C THR A 498 17.99 -13.36 -3.22
N LYS A 499 17.19 -12.29 -3.28
CA LYS A 499 15.76 -12.34 -2.96
C LYS A 499 14.93 -13.18 -3.94
N LEU A 500 15.28 -13.21 -5.22
CA LEU A 500 14.63 -14.08 -6.20
C LEU A 500 14.96 -15.56 -5.95
N LEU A 501 16.20 -15.86 -5.55
CA LEU A 501 16.64 -17.21 -5.19
C LEU A 501 15.95 -17.71 -3.92
N GLU A 502 15.83 -16.87 -2.89
CA GLU A 502 15.09 -17.15 -1.65
C GLU A 502 13.59 -17.42 -1.93
N VAL A 503 12.92 -16.59 -2.74
CA VAL A 503 11.49 -16.77 -3.06
C VAL A 503 11.23 -18.08 -3.81
N ILE A 504 12.11 -18.52 -4.72
CA ILE A 504 11.92 -19.80 -5.43
C ILE A 504 12.28 -21.02 -4.58
N SER A 505 13.19 -20.90 -3.61
CA SER A 505 13.66 -22.03 -2.79
C SER A 505 12.84 -22.21 -1.51
N ILE A 506 12.38 -21.13 -0.88
CA ILE A 506 11.64 -21.12 0.39
C ILE A 506 10.14 -21.00 0.11
N ASP A 507 9.68 -19.86 -0.41
CA ASP A 507 8.25 -19.54 -0.49
C ASP A 507 7.51 -20.42 -1.51
N LEU A 508 8.05 -20.52 -2.73
CA LEU A 508 7.46 -21.31 -3.82
C LEU A 508 7.42 -22.81 -3.48
N THR A 509 8.40 -23.32 -2.71
CA THR A 509 8.40 -24.72 -2.25
C THR A 509 7.46 -24.92 -1.06
N ALA A 510 7.32 -23.93 -0.17
CA ALA A 510 6.35 -23.96 0.94
C ALA A 510 4.91 -23.98 0.41
N LEU A 511 4.63 -23.17 -0.63
CA LEU A 511 3.33 -23.11 -1.31
C LEU A 511 2.85 -24.47 -1.84
N VAL A 512 3.76 -25.40 -2.13
CA VAL A 512 3.45 -26.76 -2.63
C VAL A 512 3.87 -27.89 -1.68
N ALA A 513 4.15 -27.60 -0.40
CA ALA A 513 4.62 -28.60 0.56
C ALA A 513 3.65 -29.79 0.74
N ASP A 514 2.35 -29.55 0.53
CA ASP A 514 1.29 -30.57 0.45
C ASP A 514 1.53 -31.61 -0.66
N LYS A 515 2.08 -31.19 -1.81
CA LYS A 515 2.35 -32.05 -2.97
C LYS A 515 3.62 -32.91 -2.84
N LYS A 516 4.46 -32.66 -1.82
CA LYS A 516 5.70 -33.42 -1.51
C LYS A 516 6.64 -33.67 -2.71
N PHE A 517 6.81 -32.66 -3.56
CA PHE A 517 7.65 -32.76 -4.75
C PHE A 517 9.15 -32.96 -4.42
N VAL A 518 9.75 -34.00 -5.01
CA VAL A 518 11.18 -34.34 -4.85
C VAL A 518 12.08 -33.20 -5.35
N GLY A 519 11.71 -32.54 -6.46
CA GLY A 519 12.43 -31.37 -6.97
C GLY A 519 12.42 -30.20 -5.98
N ALA A 520 11.33 -30.01 -5.24
CA ALA A 520 11.22 -28.95 -4.24
C ALA A 520 12.09 -29.24 -3.00
N ALA A 521 12.20 -30.51 -2.60
CA ALA A 521 13.14 -30.93 -1.56
C ALA A 521 14.60 -30.70 -1.98
N ARG A 522 14.98 -31.06 -3.22
CA ARG A 522 16.33 -30.76 -3.77
C ARG A 522 16.63 -29.26 -3.76
N LEU A 523 15.68 -28.42 -4.17
CA LEU A 523 15.88 -26.97 -4.23
C LEU A 523 16.07 -26.34 -2.84
N ARG A 524 15.43 -26.89 -1.79
CA ARG A 524 15.71 -26.50 -0.39
C ARG A 524 17.13 -26.87 0.04
N ILE A 525 17.57 -28.10 -0.22
CA ILE A 525 18.91 -28.57 0.14
C ILE A 525 19.99 -27.69 -0.52
N ILE A 526 19.84 -27.33 -1.80
CA ILE A 526 20.76 -26.42 -2.51
C ILE A 526 20.80 -25.03 -1.85
N ASN A 527 19.67 -24.53 -1.35
CA ASN A 527 19.59 -23.24 -0.66
C ASN A 527 20.20 -23.30 0.76
N GLU A 528 19.98 -24.39 1.48
CA GLU A 528 20.62 -24.67 2.78
C GLU A 528 22.14 -24.80 2.63
N GLU A 529 22.64 -25.50 1.61
CA GLU A 529 24.07 -25.58 1.28
C GLU A 529 24.67 -24.20 1.00
N TRP A 530 23.98 -23.35 0.23
CA TRP A 530 24.42 -21.98 -0.05
C TRP A 530 24.52 -21.11 1.21
N HIS A 531 23.52 -21.11 2.10
CA HIS A 531 23.60 -20.35 3.36
C HIS A 531 24.66 -20.91 4.33
N ASN A 532 24.85 -22.24 4.37
CA ASN A 532 25.84 -22.87 5.24
C ASN A 532 27.29 -22.63 4.79
N THR A 533 27.54 -22.54 3.47
CA THR A 533 28.89 -22.35 2.90
C THR A 533 29.20 -20.89 2.55
N ASN A 534 28.19 -20.03 2.45
CA ASN A 534 28.24 -18.70 1.83
C ASN A 534 28.79 -18.70 0.39
N GLN A 535 28.73 -19.84 -0.32
CA GLN A 535 29.19 -20.00 -1.70
C GLN A 535 28.12 -20.70 -2.53
N ILE A 536 27.98 -20.34 -3.80
CA ILE A 536 27.14 -21.07 -4.75
C ILE A 536 28.02 -22.05 -5.54
N SER A 537 27.65 -23.32 -5.50
CA SER A 537 28.22 -24.36 -6.35
C SER A 537 27.96 -24.05 -7.83
N SER A 538 28.99 -24.21 -8.65
CA SER A 538 28.90 -24.03 -10.10
C SER A 538 29.78 -25.05 -10.81
N PHE A 539 29.45 -25.39 -12.05
CA PHE A 539 30.21 -26.39 -12.81
C PHE A 539 31.69 -25.96 -12.96
N PRO A 540 32.65 -26.91 -12.85
CA PRO A 540 34.06 -26.63 -13.10
C PRO A 540 34.28 -25.97 -14.46
N ASP A 541 35.16 -24.97 -14.49
CA ASP A 541 35.56 -24.32 -15.73
C ASP A 541 36.24 -25.32 -16.69
N MET A 542 36.19 -24.98 -17.99
CA MET A 542 36.83 -25.79 -19.02
C MET A 542 38.35 -25.79 -18.84
N ALA A 543 38.97 -26.95 -19.03
CA ALA A 543 40.41 -27.05 -19.19
C ALA A 543 40.86 -26.27 -20.44
N ALA A 544 42.10 -25.79 -20.44
CA ALA A 544 42.72 -25.17 -21.60
C ALA A 544 42.73 -26.13 -22.83
#